data_AF-A0A9Q7VWE7-F1
#
_entry.id   AF-A0A9Q7VWE7-F1
#
_cell.length_a   1.000
_cell.length_b   1.000
_cell.length_c   1.000
_cell.angle_alpha   90.00
_cell.angle_beta   90.00
_cell.angle_gamma   90.00
#
_symmetry.space_group_name_H-M   'P 1'
#
loop_
_entity.id
_entity.type
_entity.pdbx_description
1 polymer ?
#
loop_
_entity_poly.entity_id
_entity_poly.type
_entity_poly.pdbx_seq_one_letter_code
_entity_poly.pdbx_strand_id
1 'polypeptide(L)'
;MTVLRPWPARQLLQLTTAMVLAGCASHGSEQPSDIRTEHAKASDAVLELEVSFAKAPDYKPETRGPYASSQYVKIEGAPALEIPFYQKGIGFELGVVGDPRALLALPYPSPKADSSSKNLRVIGQRLDSTRYRFVVLPLSGWNSLDSFEVAFAHNGRREAMTFTYSTQVACNSSFAVTTPTYGFAMSVEARFPKGVQGCLKACDARPEYAGQCAYNSGFRQVSNL
;
A
#
# COMPACT_ATOMS: atom_id res chain seq x y z
N MET A 1 -22.08 -23.65 66.59
CA MET A 1 -20.72 -23.99 66.16
C MET A 1 -20.81 -24.68 64.81
N THR A 2 -20.46 -23.98 63.73
CA THR A 2 -20.14 -24.58 62.43
C THR A 2 -19.27 -23.59 61.67
N VAL A 3 -18.01 -23.97 61.49
CA VAL A 3 -16.95 -23.15 60.88
C VAL A 3 -17.04 -23.30 59.37
N LEU A 4 -17.34 -22.22 58.65
CA LEU A 4 -17.24 -22.17 57.19
C LEU A 4 -15.81 -21.77 56.80
N ARG A 5 -15.09 -22.72 56.21
CA ARG A 5 -13.77 -22.53 55.58
C ARG A 5 -13.88 -21.61 54.34
N PRO A 6 -12.98 -20.64 54.13
CA PRO A 6 -12.87 -19.94 52.86
C PRO A 6 -12.02 -20.75 51.87
N TRP A 7 -12.59 -21.05 50.69
CA TRP A 7 -11.88 -21.56 49.50
C TRP A 7 -11.46 -20.38 48.59
N PRO A 8 -10.48 -20.51 47.68
CA PRO A 8 -9.42 -19.55 47.49
C PRO A 8 -9.77 -18.60 46.33
N ALA A 9 -10.28 -17.41 46.65
CA ALA A 9 -10.55 -16.36 45.66
C ALA A 9 -9.31 -15.92 44.83
N ARG A 10 -8.10 -16.36 45.22
CA ARG A 10 -6.84 -16.01 44.56
C ARG A 10 -6.57 -16.78 43.25
N GLN A 11 -7.13 -17.98 43.06
CA GLN A 11 -6.89 -18.76 41.83
C GLN A 11 -7.75 -18.30 40.65
N LEU A 12 -8.95 -17.80 40.90
CA LEU A 12 -9.84 -17.27 39.86
C LEU A 12 -9.34 -15.93 39.28
N LEU A 13 -8.65 -15.12 40.08
CA LEU A 13 -8.13 -13.83 39.63
C LEU A 13 -6.92 -13.94 38.69
N GLN A 14 -6.16 -15.04 38.76
CA GLN A 14 -4.97 -15.22 37.91
C GLN A 14 -5.30 -15.75 36.51
N LEU A 15 -6.43 -16.46 36.35
CA LEU A 15 -6.87 -16.99 35.07
C LEU A 15 -7.50 -15.93 34.16
N THR A 16 -8.06 -14.86 34.71
CA THR A 16 -8.65 -13.76 33.91
C THR A 16 -7.61 -12.81 33.33
N THR A 17 -6.47 -12.59 34.01
CA THR A 17 -5.38 -11.74 33.50
C THR A 17 -4.63 -12.35 32.31
N ALA A 18 -4.59 -13.67 32.17
CA ALA A 18 -3.91 -14.33 31.06
C ALA A 18 -4.66 -14.22 29.71
N MET A 19 -5.99 -14.07 29.73
CA MET A 19 -6.77 -13.90 28.48
C MET A 19 -6.71 -12.48 27.90
N VAL A 20 -6.40 -11.46 28.71
CA VAL A 20 -6.32 -10.08 28.21
C VAL A 20 -5.03 -9.83 27.41
N LEU A 21 -3.99 -10.63 27.63
CA LEU A 21 -2.68 -10.48 26.95
C LEU A 21 -2.55 -11.25 25.62
N ALA A 22 -3.51 -12.11 25.28
CA ALA A 22 -3.51 -12.84 24.01
C ALA A 22 -4.23 -12.11 22.85
N GLY A 23 -4.78 -10.92 23.11
CA GLY A 23 -5.64 -10.18 22.17
C GLY A 23 -4.92 -9.30 21.13
N CYS A 24 -3.59 -9.24 21.12
CA CYS A 24 -2.85 -8.33 20.24
C CYS A 24 -1.81 -9.05 19.36
N ALA A 25 -2.22 -10.14 18.72
CA ALA A 25 -1.42 -10.74 17.65
C ALA A 25 -2.33 -11.26 16.53
N SER A 26 -3.13 -10.35 15.94
CA SER A 26 -3.92 -10.64 14.75
C SER A 26 -3.83 -9.50 13.74
N HIS A 27 -2.64 -9.36 13.13
CA HIS A 27 -2.55 -8.79 11.80
C HIS A 27 -2.05 -9.87 10.84
N GLY A 28 -2.95 -10.83 10.59
CA GLY A 28 -2.87 -11.61 9.36
C GLY A 28 -2.86 -10.61 8.21
N SER A 29 -1.84 -10.71 7.36
CA SER A 29 -1.64 -9.87 6.18
C SER A 29 -2.72 -10.16 5.15
N GLU A 30 -3.95 -9.70 5.38
CA GLU A 30 -4.93 -9.56 4.32
C GLU A 30 -4.40 -8.47 3.38
N GLN A 31 -3.83 -8.92 2.28
CA GLN A 31 -3.49 -8.11 1.12
C GLN A 31 -4.76 -7.37 0.71
N PRO A 32 -4.70 -6.04 0.51
CA PRO A 32 -5.92 -5.29 0.23
C PRO A 32 -6.46 -5.80 -1.11
N SER A 33 -7.77 -6.04 -1.18
CA SER A 33 -8.39 -6.44 -2.42
C SER A 33 -8.24 -5.37 -3.49
N ASP A 34 -8.19 -5.78 -4.76
CA ASP A 34 -8.14 -4.82 -5.87
C ASP A 34 -9.44 -3.99 -5.84
N ILE A 35 -9.31 -2.68 -5.74
CA ILE A 35 -10.45 -1.76 -5.71
C ILE A 35 -10.74 -1.32 -7.14
N ARG A 36 -11.99 -1.34 -7.58
CA ARG A 36 -12.34 -0.73 -8.87
C ARG A 36 -12.66 0.74 -8.68
N THR A 37 -12.20 1.59 -9.59
CA THR A 37 -12.42 3.04 -9.54
C THR A 37 -13.91 3.40 -9.43
N GLU A 38 -14.79 2.66 -10.12
CA GLU A 38 -16.25 2.85 -10.08
C GLU A 38 -16.89 2.62 -8.70
N HIS A 39 -16.28 1.83 -7.82
CA HIS A 39 -16.79 1.55 -6.47
C HIS A 39 -16.19 2.49 -5.41
N ALA A 40 -15.18 3.28 -5.78
CA ALA A 40 -14.53 4.21 -4.89
C ALA A 40 -15.32 5.53 -4.82
N LYS A 41 -15.46 6.09 -3.61
CA LYS A 41 -16.06 7.41 -3.44
C LYS A 41 -15.06 8.49 -3.83
N ALA A 42 -15.41 9.33 -4.79
CA ALA A 42 -14.58 10.46 -5.23
C ALA A 42 -14.22 11.44 -4.08
N SER A 43 -15.06 11.54 -3.05
CA SER A 43 -14.80 12.38 -1.86
C SER A 43 -13.59 11.95 -1.03
N ASP A 44 -13.21 10.68 -1.15
CA ASP A 44 -12.18 10.04 -0.35
C ASP A 44 -10.87 9.92 -1.15
N ALA A 45 -10.89 10.30 -2.43
CA ALA A 45 -9.72 10.33 -3.28
C ALA A 45 -8.79 11.51 -2.93
N VAL A 46 -7.49 11.23 -2.95
CA VAL A 46 -6.43 12.25 -2.86
C VAL A 46 -6.36 13.02 -4.18
N LEU A 47 -6.44 12.30 -5.30
CA LEU A 47 -6.56 12.87 -6.64
C LEU A 47 -7.32 11.91 -7.56
N GLU A 48 -7.96 12.48 -8.56
CA GLU A 48 -8.48 11.76 -9.72
C GLU A 48 -7.50 11.90 -10.88
N LEU A 49 -7.27 10.81 -11.60
CA LEU A 49 -6.38 10.79 -12.73
C LEU A 49 -7.14 10.31 -13.97
N GLU A 50 -7.26 11.15 -14.97
CA GLU A 50 -7.68 10.75 -16.30
C GLU A 50 -6.44 10.45 -17.15
N VAL A 51 -6.44 9.30 -17.79
CA VAL A 51 -5.35 8.83 -18.64
C VAL A 51 -5.90 8.53 -20.03
N SER A 52 -5.32 9.16 -21.04
CA SER A 52 -5.59 8.86 -22.44
C SER A 52 -4.36 8.19 -23.06
N PHE A 53 -4.50 6.91 -23.40
CA PHE A 53 -3.46 6.16 -24.09
C PHE A 53 -3.50 6.45 -25.59
N ALA A 54 -2.36 6.71 -26.23
CA ALA A 54 -2.30 6.89 -27.68
C ALA A 54 -2.70 5.61 -28.45
N LYS A 55 -2.53 4.44 -27.81
CA LYS A 55 -3.00 3.14 -28.30
C LYS A 55 -3.82 2.47 -27.21
N ALA A 56 -4.93 1.84 -27.60
CA ALA A 56 -5.79 1.15 -26.65
C ALA A 56 -5.01 0.06 -25.88
N PRO A 57 -5.03 0.08 -24.54
CA PRO A 57 -4.44 -0.99 -23.76
C PRO A 57 -5.27 -2.27 -23.91
N ASP A 58 -4.65 -3.41 -23.66
CA ASP A 58 -5.33 -4.69 -23.55
C ASP A 58 -6.35 -4.61 -22.43
N TYR A 59 -7.58 -5.03 -22.73
CA TYR A 59 -8.68 -5.00 -21.78
C TYR A 59 -9.42 -6.34 -21.79
N LYS A 60 -9.00 -7.22 -20.89
CA LYS A 60 -9.62 -8.52 -20.59
C LYS A 60 -9.66 -8.69 -19.06
N PRO A 61 -10.54 -7.97 -18.36
CA PRO A 61 -10.63 -8.05 -16.91
C PRO A 61 -11.05 -9.47 -16.49
N GLU A 62 -10.11 -10.22 -15.93
CA GLU A 62 -10.36 -11.53 -15.34
C GLU A 62 -10.39 -11.41 -13.82
N THR A 63 -11.53 -11.74 -13.22
CA THR A 63 -11.71 -11.87 -11.78
C THR A 63 -11.23 -13.26 -11.37
N ARG A 64 -10.10 -13.35 -10.64
CA ARG A 64 -9.54 -14.62 -10.14
C ARG A 64 -9.49 -14.64 -8.61
N GLY A 65 -9.80 -15.79 -8.02
CA GLY A 65 -9.66 -16.06 -6.58
C GLY A 65 -10.74 -16.97 -5.99
N PRO A 66 -10.51 -17.56 -4.80
CA PRO A 66 -11.49 -18.41 -4.10
C PRO A 66 -12.77 -17.66 -3.70
N TYR A 67 -12.77 -16.33 -3.84
CA TYR A 67 -13.88 -15.46 -3.50
C TYR A 67 -14.29 -14.52 -4.66
N ALA A 68 -14.36 -15.03 -5.89
CA ALA A 68 -14.86 -14.26 -7.04
C ALA A 68 -16.25 -13.59 -6.82
N SER A 69 -17.01 -14.05 -5.81
CA SER A 69 -18.28 -13.49 -5.34
C SER A 69 -18.19 -12.60 -4.09
N SER A 70 -17.01 -12.41 -3.48
CA SER A 70 -16.81 -11.55 -2.31
C SER A 70 -16.09 -10.25 -2.66
N GLN A 71 -16.00 -9.35 -1.69
CA GLN A 71 -15.23 -8.09 -1.75
C GLN A 71 -13.72 -8.25 -1.98
N TYR A 72 -13.21 -9.50 -1.99
CA TYR A 72 -11.80 -9.81 -2.20
C TYR A 72 -11.54 -10.44 -3.57
N VAL A 73 -11.45 -9.59 -4.58
CA VAL A 73 -11.21 -9.98 -5.97
C VAL A 73 -9.84 -9.50 -6.42
N LYS A 74 -9.05 -10.39 -7.05
CA LYS A 74 -7.91 -9.99 -7.86
C LYS A 74 -8.38 -9.82 -9.31
N ILE A 75 -8.14 -8.66 -9.88
CA ILE A 75 -8.56 -8.30 -11.24
C ILE A 75 -7.32 -8.20 -12.13
N GLU A 76 -7.17 -9.11 -13.07
CA GLU A 76 -6.05 -9.11 -14.02
C GLU A 76 -6.50 -8.64 -15.41
N GLY A 77 -5.56 -8.20 -16.25
CA GLY A 77 -5.84 -7.87 -17.66
C GLY A 77 -6.57 -6.55 -17.91
N ALA A 78 -6.65 -5.66 -16.93
CA ALA A 78 -7.10 -4.27 -17.11
C ALA A 78 -6.01 -3.28 -16.64
N PRO A 79 -5.97 -2.06 -17.20
CA PRO A 79 -5.14 -0.99 -16.67
C PRO A 79 -5.42 -0.73 -15.18
N ALA A 80 -4.37 -0.62 -14.39
CA ALA A 80 -4.44 -0.50 -12.95
C ALA A 80 -3.47 0.56 -12.44
N LEU A 81 -3.82 1.16 -11.31
CA LEU A 81 -3.00 2.09 -10.57
C LEU A 81 -2.48 1.37 -9.33
N GLU A 82 -1.17 1.31 -9.15
CA GLU A 82 -0.49 0.70 -8.00
C GLU A 82 0.06 1.80 -7.09
N ILE A 83 -0.44 1.85 -5.85
CA ILE A 83 -0.08 2.86 -4.85
C ILE A 83 0.73 2.18 -3.75
N PRO A 84 2.03 2.50 -3.62
CA PRO A 84 2.84 1.99 -2.54
C PRO A 84 2.58 2.76 -1.24
N PHE A 85 2.41 2.00 -0.17
CA PHE A 85 2.26 2.48 1.19
C PHE A 85 3.31 1.88 2.10
N TYR A 86 3.60 2.59 3.19
CA TYR A 86 4.49 2.09 4.23
C TYR A 86 3.98 2.40 5.63
N GLN A 87 4.37 1.55 6.57
CA GLN A 87 4.11 1.74 7.98
C GLN A 87 5.43 1.53 8.73
N LYS A 88 5.78 2.52 9.56
CA LYS A 88 6.89 2.38 10.51
C LYS A 88 6.28 2.01 11.87
N GLY A 89 6.72 0.89 12.42
CA GLY A 89 6.38 0.42 13.74
C GLY A 89 7.62 0.36 14.63
N ILE A 90 7.36 0.32 15.93
CA ILE A 90 8.35 -0.07 16.93
C ILE A 90 8.01 -1.49 17.38
N GLY A 91 8.91 -2.42 17.08
CA GLY A 91 8.87 -3.79 17.58
C GLY A 91 9.83 -3.95 18.76
N PHE A 92 9.72 -5.08 19.44
CA PHE A 92 10.71 -5.50 20.42
C PHE A 92 11.21 -6.89 20.06
N GLU A 93 12.51 -7.06 19.93
CA GLU A 93 13.13 -8.38 19.84
C GLU A 93 13.71 -8.76 21.20
N LEU A 94 13.50 -10.01 21.60
CA LEU A 94 14.06 -10.55 22.83
C LEU A 94 15.54 -10.90 22.59
N GLY A 95 16.43 -10.06 23.09
CA GLY A 95 17.86 -10.34 23.17
C GLY A 95 18.17 -11.16 24.42
N VAL A 96 19.29 -11.88 24.40
CA VAL A 96 19.81 -12.59 25.58
C VAL A 96 21.05 -11.86 26.09
N VAL A 97 21.01 -11.43 27.35
CA VAL A 97 22.19 -10.86 28.03
C VAL A 97 22.68 -11.87 29.06
N GLY A 98 23.94 -12.28 28.91
CA GLY A 98 24.64 -13.20 29.81
C GLY A 98 25.88 -13.81 29.14
N ASP A 99 26.92 -14.14 29.92
CA ASP A 99 28.01 -14.99 29.45
C ASP A 99 27.41 -16.35 29.05
N PRO A 100 27.66 -16.90 27.84
CA PRO A 100 27.12 -18.20 27.41
C PRO A 100 27.50 -19.36 28.35
N ARG A 101 28.41 -19.14 29.31
CA ARG A 101 28.79 -20.09 30.37
C ARG A 101 28.05 -19.90 31.70
N ALA A 102 27.35 -18.78 31.89
CA ALA A 102 26.52 -18.54 33.07
C ALA A 102 25.09 -19.02 32.79
N LEU A 103 24.57 -19.91 33.65
CA LEU A 103 23.28 -20.59 33.55
C LEU A 103 22.01 -19.69 33.54
N LEU A 104 22.15 -18.38 33.41
CA LEU A 104 21.05 -17.41 33.46
C LEU A 104 21.10 -16.46 32.27
N ALA A 105 20.56 -16.92 31.14
CA ALA A 105 20.17 -16.08 30.02
C ALA A 105 18.93 -15.28 30.42
N LEU A 106 19.08 -13.97 30.67
CA LEU A 106 17.94 -13.10 30.95
C LEU A 106 17.42 -12.52 29.62
N PRO A 107 16.16 -12.81 29.23
CA PRO A 107 15.57 -12.17 28.07
C PRO A 107 15.38 -10.68 28.37
N TYR A 108 15.91 -9.80 27.52
CA TYR A 108 15.64 -8.36 27.60
C TYR A 108 14.99 -7.87 26.30
N PRO A 109 13.96 -7.03 26.39
CA PRO A 109 13.35 -6.43 25.19
C PRO A 109 14.30 -5.37 24.63
N SER A 110 14.75 -5.56 23.40
CA SER A 110 15.50 -4.58 22.64
C SER A 110 14.56 -3.90 21.63
N PRO A 111 14.46 -2.56 21.61
CA PRO A 111 13.61 -1.87 20.65
C PRO A 111 14.16 -2.08 19.24
N LYS A 112 13.27 -2.42 18.31
CA LYS A 112 13.57 -2.56 16.89
C LYS A 112 12.65 -1.66 16.08
N ALA A 113 13.20 -1.01 15.06
CA ALA A 113 12.38 -0.33 14.06
C ALA A 113 11.91 -1.36 13.04
N ASP A 114 10.60 -1.58 12.96
CA ASP A 114 10.00 -2.43 11.93
C ASP A 114 9.41 -1.54 10.84
N SER A 115 9.67 -1.89 9.58
CA SER A 115 9.06 -1.22 8.43
C SER A 115 8.30 -2.25 7.62
N SER A 116 7.01 -1.99 7.39
CA SER A 116 6.17 -2.78 6.49
C SER A 116 5.79 -1.95 5.27
N SER A 117 5.65 -2.61 4.12
CA SER A 117 5.21 -2.02 2.87
C SER A 117 3.99 -2.77 2.34
N LYS A 118 3.04 -2.04 1.76
CA LYS A 118 1.81 -2.61 1.19
C LYS A 118 1.45 -1.83 -0.06
N ASN A 119 1.05 -2.53 -1.12
CA ASN A 119 0.57 -1.89 -2.34
C ASN A 119 -0.94 -1.99 -2.40
N LEU A 120 -1.61 -0.87 -2.69
CA LEU A 120 -3.02 -0.84 -3.03
C LEU A 120 -3.13 -0.79 -4.55
N ARG A 121 -3.96 -1.68 -5.10
CA ARG A 121 -4.20 -1.72 -6.54
C ARG A 121 -5.61 -1.22 -6.83
N VAL A 122 -5.70 -0.22 -7.71
CA VAL A 122 -6.95 0.40 -8.13
C VAL A 122 -7.15 0.19 -9.63
N ILE A 123 -8.17 -0.58 -10.02
CA ILE A 123 -8.48 -0.84 -11.43
C ILE A 123 -9.14 0.39 -12.04
N GLY A 124 -8.67 0.80 -13.21
CA GLY A 124 -9.20 1.96 -13.93
C GLY A 124 -10.61 1.74 -14.44
N GLN A 125 -11.47 2.74 -14.25
CA GLN A 125 -12.76 2.81 -14.91
C GLN A 125 -12.52 3.14 -16.39
N ARG A 126 -12.96 2.25 -17.28
CA ARG A 126 -12.88 2.48 -18.72
C ARG A 126 -13.94 3.50 -19.16
N LEU A 127 -13.52 4.65 -19.69
CA LEU A 127 -14.41 5.67 -20.27
C LEU A 127 -14.64 5.41 -21.76
N ASP A 128 -13.57 5.07 -22.50
CA ASP A 128 -13.65 4.56 -23.88
C ASP A 128 -12.53 3.55 -24.17
N SER A 129 -12.18 3.28 -25.43
CA SER A 129 -11.10 2.34 -25.78
C SER A 129 -9.70 2.79 -25.36
N THR A 130 -9.50 4.09 -25.18
CA THR A 130 -8.19 4.72 -24.94
C THR A 130 -8.17 5.58 -23.68
N ARG A 131 -9.32 5.96 -23.13
CA ARG A 131 -9.47 6.82 -21.96
C ARG A 131 -9.95 6.04 -20.76
N TYR A 132 -9.22 6.23 -19.66
CA TYR A 132 -9.46 5.58 -18.39
C TYR A 132 -9.42 6.62 -17.28
N ARG A 133 -10.31 6.47 -16.29
CA ARG A 133 -10.30 7.24 -15.06
C ARG A 133 -9.81 6.36 -13.92
N PHE A 134 -8.91 6.91 -13.12
CA PHE A 134 -8.40 6.29 -11.91
C PHE A 134 -8.61 7.23 -10.72
N VAL A 135 -8.61 6.65 -9.53
CA VAL A 135 -8.63 7.41 -8.28
C VAL A 135 -7.49 6.93 -7.39
N VAL A 136 -6.74 7.88 -6.85
CA VAL A 136 -5.71 7.58 -5.85
C VAL A 136 -6.37 7.65 -4.48
N LEU A 137 -6.43 6.52 -3.81
CA LEU A 137 -7.08 6.40 -2.50
C LEU A 137 -6.03 6.34 -1.39
N PRO A 138 -6.27 6.97 -0.24
CA PRO A 138 -5.45 6.76 0.94
C PRO A 138 -5.74 5.37 1.54
N LEU A 139 -4.78 4.83 2.29
CA LEU A 139 -4.94 3.61 3.05
C LEU A 139 -4.85 3.89 4.55
N SER A 140 -5.95 3.69 5.27
CA SER A 140 -6.03 4.00 6.71
C SER A 140 -4.98 3.22 7.51
N GLY A 141 -4.24 3.92 8.38
CA GLY A 141 -3.15 3.35 9.17
C GLY A 141 -1.81 3.23 8.44
N TRP A 142 -1.75 3.62 7.16
CA TRP A 142 -0.53 3.58 6.35
C TRP A 142 -0.16 4.97 5.82
N ASN A 143 1.14 5.20 5.62
CA ASN A 143 1.67 6.42 5.03
C ASN A 143 1.86 6.24 3.52
N SER A 144 1.45 7.23 2.74
CA SER A 144 1.70 7.27 1.29
C SER A 144 3.14 7.67 1.02
N LEU A 145 3.70 7.18 -0.09
CA LEU A 145 4.95 7.71 -0.66
C LEU A 145 4.70 8.90 -1.62
N ASP A 146 3.47 9.42 -1.67
CA ASP A 146 3.03 10.46 -2.59
C ASP A 146 3.43 10.20 -4.05
N SER A 147 3.38 8.92 -4.40
CA SER A 147 3.68 8.38 -5.72
C SER A 147 2.81 7.17 -5.99
N PHE A 148 2.64 6.87 -7.26
CA PHE A 148 1.89 5.71 -7.74
C PHE A 148 2.36 5.34 -9.14
N GLU A 149 2.02 4.14 -9.58
CA GLU A 149 2.34 3.62 -10.90
C GLU A 149 1.06 3.32 -11.68
N VAL A 150 0.99 3.77 -12.93
CA VAL A 150 -0.05 3.38 -13.88
C VAL A 150 0.48 2.22 -14.71
N ALA A 151 0.01 1.02 -14.40
CA ALA A 151 0.39 -0.22 -15.06
C ALA A 151 -0.67 -0.64 -16.09
N PHE A 152 -0.24 -1.01 -17.29
CA PHE A 152 -1.11 -1.51 -18.36
C PHE A 152 -0.39 -2.52 -19.23
N ALA A 153 -1.11 -3.12 -20.17
CA ALA A 153 -0.52 -3.96 -21.21
C ALA A 153 -1.02 -3.51 -22.57
N HIS A 154 -0.22 -3.72 -23.61
CA HIS A 154 -0.64 -3.53 -25.00
C HIS A 154 -0.04 -4.65 -25.86
N ASN A 155 -0.88 -5.42 -26.54
CA ASN A 155 -0.50 -6.61 -27.29
C ASN A 155 0.35 -7.59 -26.46
N GLY A 156 -0.03 -7.82 -25.20
CA GLY A 156 0.65 -8.70 -24.25
C GLY A 156 1.93 -8.12 -23.62
N ARG A 157 2.38 -6.93 -24.06
CA ARG A 157 3.55 -6.26 -23.48
C ARG A 157 3.12 -5.40 -22.30
N ARG A 158 3.60 -5.75 -21.11
CA ARG A 158 3.36 -4.99 -19.88
C ARG A 158 4.22 -3.75 -19.84
N GLU A 159 3.62 -2.64 -19.47
CA GLU A 159 4.27 -1.34 -19.37
C GLU A 159 3.76 -0.63 -18.13
N ALA A 160 4.58 0.26 -17.59
CA ALA A 160 4.15 1.10 -16.50
C ALA A 160 4.76 2.50 -16.56
N MET A 161 4.04 3.48 -16.02
CA MET A 161 4.52 4.84 -15.84
C MET A 161 4.30 5.28 -14.40
N THR A 162 5.38 5.70 -13.74
CA THR A 162 5.32 6.20 -12.37
C THR A 162 5.04 7.70 -12.35
N PHE A 163 4.26 8.14 -11.38
CA PHE A 163 3.97 9.54 -11.12
C PHE A 163 4.17 9.86 -9.64
N THR A 164 4.54 11.11 -9.36
CA THR A 164 4.51 11.67 -8.02
C THR A 164 3.53 12.83 -7.99
N TYR A 165 2.89 13.03 -6.84
CA TYR A 165 1.98 14.14 -6.64
C TYR A 165 2.33 14.91 -5.37
N SER A 166 1.88 16.16 -5.29
CA SER A 166 1.91 16.95 -4.06
C SER A 166 0.62 17.74 -3.95
N THR A 167 0.04 17.79 -2.76
CA THR A 167 -1.14 18.59 -2.43
C THR A 167 -0.78 19.94 -1.78
N GLN A 168 0.51 20.26 -1.72
CA GLN A 168 1.03 21.47 -1.07
C GLN A 168 1.49 22.55 -2.08
N VAL A 169 1.67 22.17 -3.34
CA VAL A 169 2.22 23.02 -4.39
C VAL A 169 1.33 22.93 -5.63
N ALA A 170 1.06 24.07 -6.27
CA ALA A 170 0.37 24.11 -7.56
C ALA A 170 1.37 23.95 -8.72
N CYS A 171 1.06 23.10 -9.68
CA CYS A 171 1.73 23.08 -10.99
C CYS A 171 0.76 22.61 -12.08
N ASN A 172 1.21 22.59 -13.34
CA ASN A 172 0.39 22.01 -14.40
C ASN A 172 0.20 20.51 -14.15
N SER A 173 -1.06 20.09 -14.01
CA SER A 173 -1.46 18.70 -13.75
C SER A 173 -1.92 17.96 -15.01
N SER A 174 -1.80 18.58 -16.19
CA SER A 174 -2.09 17.97 -17.49
C SER A 174 -0.88 18.01 -18.42
N PHE A 175 -0.40 16.85 -18.85
CA PHE A 175 0.76 16.75 -19.73
C PHE A 175 0.82 15.40 -20.45
N ALA A 176 1.58 15.37 -21.55
CA ALA A 176 1.88 14.16 -22.30
C ALA A 176 3.17 13.51 -21.76
N VAL A 177 3.20 12.18 -21.73
CA VAL A 177 4.34 11.39 -21.30
C VAL A 177 4.54 10.19 -22.22
N THR A 178 5.74 9.63 -22.15
CA THR A 178 6.10 8.42 -22.88
C THR A 178 6.64 7.42 -21.88
N THR A 179 6.13 6.19 -21.94
CA THR A 179 6.52 5.16 -20.99
C THR A 179 7.97 4.72 -21.17
N PRO A 180 8.67 4.35 -20.09
CA PRO A 180 10.10 4.09 -20.13
C PRO A 180 10.49 2.77 -20.83
N THR A 181 9.66 1.72 -20.80
CA THR A 181 10.08 0.39 -21.28
C THR A 181 9.98 0.23 -22.81
N TYR A 182 8.84 0.62 -23.37
CA TYR A 182 8.48 0.41 -24.79
C TYR A 182 8.09 1.70 -25.51
N GLY A 183 8.12 2.85 -24.83
CA GLY A 183 7.88 4.14 -25.47
C GLY A 183 6.43 4.38 -25.90
N PHE A 184 5.45 3.86 -25.16
CA PHE A 184 4.05 4.14 -25.45
C PHE A 184 3.70 5.57 -25.01
N ALA A 185 3.11 6.34 -25.92
CA ALA A 185 2.64 7.68 -25.61
C ALA A 185 1.30 7.62 -24.85
N MET A 186 1.17 8.47 -23.83
CA MET A 186 -0.07 8.68 -23.09
C MET A 186 -0.14 10.13 -22.62
N SER A 187 -1.33 10.68 -22.48
CA SER A 187 -1.56 11.95 -21.80
C SER A 187 -2.28 11.72 -20.50
N VAL A 188 -1.92 12.51 -19.49
CA VAL A 188 -2.50 12.43 -18.16
C VAL A 188 -3.09 13.78 -17.77
N GLU A 189 -4.18 13.75 -17.01
CA GLU A 189 -4.78 14.91 -16.39
C GLU A 189 -5.15 14.54 -14.95
N ALA A 190 -4.51 15.19 -13.98
CA ALA A 190 -4.86 15.07 -12.57
C ALA A 190 -5.78 16.20 -12.11
N ARG A 191 -6.80 15.82 -11.35
CA ARG A 191 -7.72 16.72 -10.66
C ARG A 191 -7.65 16.45 -9.17
N PHE A 192 -7.37 17.49 -8.39
CA PHE A 192 -7.32 17.43 -6.94
C PHE A 192 -8.69 17.85 -6.37
N PRO A 193 -9.39 16.97 -5.63
CA PRO A 193 -10.69 17.28 -5.05
C PRO A 193 -10.62 18.45 -4.04
N LYS A 194 -11.78 19.01 -3.72
CA LYS A 194 -11.97 20.00 -2.62
C LYS A 194 -11.20 21.32 -2.80
N GLY A 195 -10.88 21.71 -4.04
CA GLY A 195 -10.18 22.97 -4.33
C GLY A 195 -8.74 23.01 -3.83
N VAL A 196 -8.16 21.84 -3.52
CA VAL A 196 -6.77 21.71 -3.12
C VAL A 196 -5.89 22.01 -4.33
N GLN A 197 -4.93 22.93 -4.15
CA GLN A 197 -3.88 23.10 -5.15
C GLN A 197 -2.99 21.88 -5.15
N GLY A 198 -2.76 21.29 -6.32
CA GLY A 198 -1.92 20.13 -6.42
C GLY A 198 -1.04 20.14 -7.65
N CYS A 199 -0.01 19.31 -7.60
CA CYS A 199 0.98 19.15 -8.63
C CYS A 199 1.12 17.67 -8.92
N LEU A 200 1.10 17.31 -10.20
CA LEU A 200 1.42 15.97 -10.68
C LEU A 200 2.69 16.07 -11.52
N LYS A 201 3.63 15.15 -11.32
CA LYS A 201 4.84 15.05 -12.14
C LYS A 201 5.05 13.60 -12.57
N ALA A 202 5.46 13.44 -13.83
CA ALA A 202 5.93 12.16 -14.31
C ALA A 202 7.33 11.86 -13.79
N CYS A 203 7.52 10.59 -13.47
CA CYS A 203 8.78 10.02 -13.08
C CYS A 203 9.40 9.35 -14.29
N ASP A 204 10.42 9.98 -14.85
CA ASP A 204 11.19 9.32 -15.90
C ASP A 204 12.15 8.33 -15.26
N ALA A 205 11.87 7.03 -15.42
CA ALA A 205 12.70 5.94 -14.88
C ALA A 205 13.84 5.55 -15.85
N ARG A 206 14.11 6.32 -16.91
CA ARG A 206 15.24 6.04 -17.82
C ARG A 206 16.56 6.10 -17.04
N PRO A 207 17.52 5.17 -17.27
CA PRO A 207 18.76 5.05 -16.50
C PRO A 207 19.64 6.32 -16.39
N GLU A 208 19.40 7.35 -17.21
CA GLU A 208 20.15 8.61 -17.24
C GLU A 208 19.34 9.84 -16.78
N TYR A 209 18.03 9.69 -16.52
CA TYR A 209 17.17 10.76 -16.02
C TYR A 209 16.85 10.50 -14.56
N ALA A 210 17.55 11.19 -13.65
CA ALA A 210 17.31 11.13 -12.22
C ALA A 210 16.03 11.91 -11.82
N GLY A 211 14.89 11.54 -12.39
CA GLY A 211 13.61 11.81 -11.75
C GLY A 211 13.46 10.84 -10.59
N GLN A 212 14.00 11.18 -9.41
CA GLN A 212 13.86 10.34 -8.22
C GLN A 212 12.38 10.18 -7.89
N CYS A 213 11.80 9.07 -8.32
CA CYS A 213 10.52 8.64 -7.84
C CYS A 213 10.73 7.44 -6.97
N ALA A 214 10.34 7.59 -5.72
CA ALA A 214 10.39 6.55 -4.72
C ALA A 214 9.27 5.52 -4.97
N TYR A 215 9.19 4.95 -6.18
CA TYR A 215 8.44 3.72 -6.38
C TYR A 215 9.34 2.57 -5.94
N ASN A 216 9.06 2.00 -4.77
CA ASN A 216 9.88 0.93 -4.18
C ASN A 216 11.38 1.24 -4.11
N SER A 217 11.80 2.49 -3.89
CA SER A 217 13.17 2.76 -3.44
C SER A 217 13.29 2.18 -2.04
N GLY A 218 13.70 0.91 -1.98
CA GLY A 218 13.59 0.06 -0.81
C GLY A 218 13.95 0.82 0.44
N PHE A 219 13.09 0.71 1.46
CA PHE A 219 13.52 0.99 2.83
C PHE A 219 14.82 0.21 3.01
N ARG A 220 15.96 0.91 3.01
CA ARG A 220 17.21 0.30 3.41
C ARG A 220 16.93 -0.23 4.80
N GLN A 221 16.80 -1.56 4.93
CA GLN A 221 17.09 -2.21 6.19
C GLN A 221 18.46 -1.69 6.56
N VAL A 222 18.50 -0.82 7.57
CA VAL A 222 19.74 -0.49 8.22
C VAL A 222 20.11 -1.79 8.94
N SER A 223 20.81 -2.67 8.23
CA SER A 223 21.53 -3.76 8.86
C SER A 223 22.56 -3.08 9.76
N ASN A 224 22.19 -2.93 11.03
CA ASN A 224 23.17 -2.62 12.04
C ASN A 224 24.10 -3.84 12.13
N LEU A 225 25.38 -3.54 11.91
CA LEU A 225 26.56 -4.34 12.24
C LEU A 225 26.37 -5.24 13.46
#